data_AF-A0A0Q6KD26-F1
#
_entry.id   AF-A0A0Q6KD26-F1
#
_cell.length_a   1.000
_cell.length_b   1.000
_cell.length_c   1.000
_cell.angle_alpha   90.00
_cell.angle_beta   90.00
_cell.angle_gamma   90.00
#
_symmetry.space_group_name_H-M   'P 1'
#
loop_
_entity.id
_entity.type
_entity.pdbx_description
1 polymer ?
#
loop_
_entity_poly.entity_id
_entity_poly.type
_entity_poly.pdbx_seq_one_letter_code
_entity_poly.pdbx_strand_id
1 'polypeptide(L)'
;MTTITPPGTTGSDRTASPFEAARATGVHGASSIQTFMPGVGGLSRTHGDADGFAAYLNRFSPGNFRFRDSGVQFWQYAEPYDDWQGVYGSDAVSVFYHSGHGTMDGAGVFYAPLGAAWGGKDWIRSDEITWGNERLRYAFWSTCLSLRVHGGHSPWRTWAAHAAGMRMLFGWETVSWDVDVYGRRFWDHWNTGQSFSAAWLNSGWDGGRDQAPSACGMGATEGEAKDRVFAERTIMTAPASSNWWWWTYYDAVRSVGAPTVGANESPAEAMSVQWDDMVSLTGALGEIGATTVHGNLARVALAHERDADRRASSELSAADVTVSAQSVMSALDLPGVDTEPHLVRTQRAAGARGDGSENVAPHVAGYSVEYRQIVEGSRVITPESGYVRVHLDAAGRALSADVAVRPVRSVRTTPRLAVPVAGGGGVVPTVGALLGAAASEHPDIPSDAEPIPGSREVGLIDDGNIAVRGAHEGYLVSAGHELEKKVRVSVPLDR
;
A
#
# COMPACT_ATOMS: atom_id res chain seq x y z
N MET A 1 -41.65 -14.61 20.72
CA MET A 1 -40.69 -13.58 21.18
C MET A 1 -40.10 -14.09 22.48
N THR A 2 -38.92 -14.69 22.38
CA THR A 2 -38.25 -15.36 23.50
C THR A 2 -36.90 -14.68 23.65
N THR A 3 -36.76 -13.89 24.70
CA THR A 3 -35.54 -13.19 25.07
C THR A 3 -34.60 -14.19 25.75
N ILE A 4 -33.38 -14.34 25.25
CA ILE A 4 -32.33 -15.11 25.91
C ILE A 4 -31.43 -14.12 26.66
N THR A 5 -31.43 -14.23 27.99
CA THR A 5 -30.56 -13.49 28.90
C THR A 5 -29.23 -14.25 29.06
N PRO A 6 -28.05 -13.60 29.01
CA PRO A 6 -26.79 -14.26 29.36
C PRO A 6 -26.71 -14.51 30.89
N PRO A 7 -25.98 -15.54 31.36
CA PRO A 7 -25.95 -15.89 32.77
C PRO A 7 -25.20 -14.82 33.58
N GLY A 8 -25.80 -14.40 34.70
CA GLY A 8 -25.22 -13.45 35.62
C GLY A 8 -24.02 -13.98 36.42
N THR A 9 -23.24 -13.06 36.95
CA THR A 9 -22.38 -13.29 38.11
C THR A 9 -22.64 -12.20 39.13
N THR A 10 -23.22 -12.59 40.27
CA THR A 10 -23.30 -11.80 41.49
C THR A 10 -21.94 -11.86 42.22
N GLY A 11 -21.57 -10.75 42.85
CA GLY A 11 -20.19 -10.45 43.23
C GLY A 11 -19.57 -11.29 44.35
N SER A 12 -18.23 -11.29 44.36
CA SER A 12 -17.38 -11.21 45.55
C SER A 12 -15.98 -10.78 45.11
N ASP A 13 -15.34 -9.95 45.94
CA ASP A 13 -13.94 -9.51 45.88
C ASP A 13 -13.02 -10.50 45.16
N ARG A 14 -12.64 -10.17 43.92
CA ARG A 14 -11.50 -10.77 43.23
C ARG A 14 -10.63 -9.64 42.76
N THR A 15 -9.40 -9.60 43.25
CA THR A 15 -8.30 -8.92 42.57
C THR A 15 -8.37 -9.32 41.09
N ALA A 16 -8.51 -8.32 40.21
CA ALA A 16 -8.63 -8.50 38.77
C ALA A 16 -7.64 -9.56 38.30
N SER A 17 -8.12 -10.55 37.55
CA SER A 17 -7.22 -11.58 37.02
C SER A 17 -6.16 -10.92 36.13
N PRO A 18 -4.98 -11.53 35.92
CA PRO A 18 -4.01 -11.03 34.94
C PRO A 18 -4.61 -10.81 33.54
N PHE A 19 -5.71 -11.51 33.20
CA PHE A 19 -6.49 -11.29 31.97
C PHE A 19 -7.36 -10.03 31.99
N GLU A 20 -7.83 -9.56 33.15
CA GLU A 20 -8.57 -8.30 33.30
C GLU A 20 -7.63 -7.09 33.42
N ALA A 21 -6.40 -7.29 33.93
CA ALA A 21 -5.34 -6.29 33.92
C ALA A 21 -4.69 -6.12 32.54
N ALA A 22 -4.77 -7.14 31.67
CA ALA A 22 -4.35 -7.11 30.27
C ALA A 22 -5.44 -6.58 29.31
N ARG A 23 -6.40 -5.80 29.81
CA ARG A 23 -7.38 -5.11 28.96
C ARG A 23 -6.68 -4.14 28.01
N ALA A 24 -6.74 -4.48 26.73
CA ALA A 24 -6.65 -3.64 25.55
C ALA A 24 -6.43 -2.14 25.81
N THR A 25 -5.23 -1.66 25.52
CA THR A 25 -4.84 -0.24 25.55
C THR A 25 -5.72 0.65 24.65
N GLY A 26 -6.57 0.07 23.78
CA GLY A 26 -7.42 0.83 22.87
C GLY A 26 -6.65 1.39 21.67
N VAL A 27 -5.45 0.88 21.39
CA VAL A 27 -4.59 1.45 20.35
C VAL A 27 -4.95 0.88 18.99
N HIS A 28 -4.95 -0.45 18.81
CA HIS A 28 -5.11 -1.03 17.47
C HIS A 28 -5.82 -2.37 17.44
N GLY A 29 -6.44 -2.65 16.29
CA GLY A 29 -7.03 -3.92 15.93
C GLY A 29 -6.99 -4.12 14.42
N ALA A 30 -6.97 -5.39 13.99
CA ALA A 30 -6.84 -5.71 12.56
C ALA A 30 -7.74 -6.86 12.12
N SER A 31 -8.34 -6.71 10.94
CA SER A 31 -9.16 -7.70 10.27
C SER A 31 -8.57 -8.05 8.90
N SER A 32 -8.64 -9.31 8.51
CA SER A 32 -8.23 -9.73 7.16
C SER A 32 -8.99 -10.92 6.66
N ILE A 33 -9.33 -10.97 5.38
CA ILE A 33 -10.17 -12.03 4.81
C ILE A 33 -9.47 -12.62 3.59
N GLN A 34 -9.28 -13.94 3.60
CA GLN A 34 -8.82 -14.75 2.46
C GLN A 34 -9.92 -15.72 2.03
N THR A 35 -10.69 -16.21 2.99
CA THR A 35 -11.88 -17.03 2.77
C THR A 35 -13.13 -16.20 3.03
N PHE A 36 -13.87 -15.91 1.96
CA PHE A 36 -15.11 -15.14 2.01
C PHE A 36 -16.34 -16.06 2.05
N MET A 37 -17.51 -15.46 2.27
CA MET A 37 -18.79 -16.15 2.09
C MET A 37 -18.98 -16.68 0.65
N PRO A 38 -19.83 -17.71 0.45
CA PRO A 38 -20.05 -18.30 -0.87
C PRO A 38 -20.43 -17.26 -1.93
N GLY A 39 -19.82 -17.37 -3.11
CA GLY A 39 -20.05 -16.44 -4.24
C GLY A 39 -18.98 -15.36 -4.41
N VAL A 40 -18.07 -15.22 -3.43
CA VAL A 40 -16.93 -14.30 -3.49
C VAL A 40 -15.62 -15.09 -3.64
N GLY A 41 -14.81 -14.73 -4.62
CA GLY A 41 -13.49 -15.33 -4.85
C GLY A 41 -12.51 -15.08 -3.70
N GLY A 42 -11.67 -16.08 -3.40
CA GLY A 42 -10.67 -16.00 -2.35
C GLY A 42 -9.53 -15.00 -2.63
N LEU A 43 -8.71 -14.76 -1.62
CA LEU A 43 -7.44 -14.02 -1.70
C LEU A 43 -6.35 -14.82 -0.97
N SER A 44 -5.07 -14.56 -1.26
CA SER A 44 -3.96 -15.31 -0.65
C SER A 44 -2.97 -14.46 0.14
N ARG A 45 -3.05 -13.11 0.09
CA ARG A 45 -2.04 -12.26 0.76
C ARG A 45 -2.55 -11.33 1.86
N THR A 46 -3.86 -11.17 2.02
CA THR A 46 -4.45 -10.24 3.01
C THR A 46 -4.07 -10.52 4.46
N HIS A 47 -3.83 -11.78 4.84
CA HIS A 47 -3.38 -12.13 6.19
C HIS A 47 -1.98 -11.59 6.49
N GLY A 48 -1.04 -11.82 5.58
CA GLY A 48 0.33 -11.34 5.69
C GLY A 48 0.39 -9.80 5.69
N ASP A 49 -0.45 -9.16 4.89
CA ASP A 49 -0.59 -7.71 4.86
C ASP A 49 -1.01 -7.12 6.23
N ALA A 50 -2.13 -7.60 6.78
CA ALA A 50 -2.63 -7.14 8.08
C ALA A 50 -1.71 -7.53 9.24
N ASP A 51 -1.06 -8.70 9.17
CA ASP A 51 -0.06 -9.11 10.16
C ASP A 51 1.18 -8.20 10.11
N GLY A 52 1.63 -7.81 8.93
CA GLY A 52 2.72 -6.85 8.74
C GLY A 52 2.43 -5.51 9.39
N PHE A 53 1.19 -5.02 9.27
CA PHE A 53 0.76 -3.80 9.96
C PHE A 53 0.72 -3.98 11.48
N ALA A 54 0.05 -5.02 11.97
CA ALA A 54 -0.16 -5.24 13.40
C ALA A 54 1.15 -5.58 14.15
N ALA A 55 2.09 -6.27 13.51
CA ALA A 55 3.37 -6.68 14.09
C ALA A 55 4.20 -5.49 14.56
N TYR A 56 4.11 -4.34 13.89
CA TYR A 56 4.82 -3.13 14.32
C TYR A 56 4.21 -2.55 15.60
N LEU A 57 2.89 -2.34 15.62
CA LEU A 57 2.20 -1.75 16.78
C LEU A 57 2.28 -2.65 18.02
N ASN A 58 2.25 -3.97 17.83
CA ASN A 58 2.41 -4.97 18.90
C ASN A 58 3.74 -4.87 19.66
N ARG A 59 4.76 -4.17 19.12
CA ARG A 59 6.02 -3.90 19.84
C ARG A 59 5.84 -2.91 20.99
N PHE A 60 4.84 -2.04 20.89
CA PHE A 60 4.60 -0.96 21.86
C PHE A 60 3.33 -1.19 22.67
N SER A 61 2.33 -1.82 22.05
CA SER A 61 1.03 -2.04 22.64
C SER A 61 0.41 -3.32 22.08
N PRO A 62 -0.03 -4.27 22.92
CA PRO A 62 -0.76 -5.44 22.43
C PRO A 62 -2.03 -4.97 21.70
N GLY A 63 -2.34 -5.63 20.59
CA GLY A 63 -3.57 -5.38 19.83
C GLY A 63 -4.80 -5.82 20.62
N ASN A 64 -5.89 -5.07 20.46
CA ASN A 64 -7.17 -5.38 21.08
C ASN A 64 -7.77 -6.65 20.48
N PHE A 65 -7.67 -6.80 19.15
CA PHE A 65 -8.15 -7.96 18.43
C PHE A 65 -7.39 -8.18 17.11
N ARG A 66 -7.45 -9.43 16.65
CA ARG A 66 -7.00 -9.85 15.32
C ARG A 66 -8.00 -10.86 14.76
N PHE A 67 -8.86 -10.43 13.84
CA PHE A 67 -9.88 -11.30 13.24
C PHE A 67 -9.48 -11.74 11.84
N ARG A 68 -9.75 -13.00 11.51
CA ARG A 68 -9.49 -13.60 10.19
C ARG A 68 -10.70 -14.32 9.68
N ASP A 69 -10.92 -14.24 8.37
CA ASP A 69 -11.94 -15.00 7.65
C ASP A 69 -13.31 -14.91 8.33
N SER A 70 -13.91 -16.04 8.71
CA SER A 70 -15.21 -16.13 9.37
C SER A 70 -15.29 -15.39 10.72
N GLY A 71 -14.15 -15.01 11.29
CA GLY A 71 -14.09 -14.10 12.43
C GLY A 71 -14.34 -12.63 12.08
N VAL A 72 -14.34 -12.25 10.81
CA VAL A 72 -14.63 -10.89 10.32
C VAL A 72 -16.10 -10.81 9.90
N GLN A 73 -16.90 -10.09 10.68
CA GLN A 73 -18.36 -10.10 10.61
C GLN A 73 -18.95 -8.68 10.75
N PHE A 74 -20.23 -8.54 10.41
CA PHE A 74 -20.88 -7.22 10.23
C PHE A 74 -20.88 -6.37 11.51
N TRP A 75 -21.07 -6.99 12.67
CA TRP A 75 -21.11 -6.31 13.96
C TRP A 75 -19.88 -5.43 14.21
N GLN A 76 -18.71 -5.81 13.70
CA GLN A 76 -17.45 -5.07 13.88
C GLN A 76 -17.49 -3.64 13.35
N TYR A 77 -18.40 -3.31 12.44
CA TYR A 77 -18.37 -2.06 11.67
C TYR A 77 -19.57 -1.16 11.93
N ALA A 78 -20.70 -1.74 12.35
CA ALA A 78 -22.01 -1.11 12.26
C ALA A 78 -22.71 -0.94 13.61
N GLU A 79 -22.20 -1.53 14.68
CA GLU A 79 -22.77 -1.32 16.01
C GLU A 79 -22.46 0.10 16.52
N PRO A 80 -23.49 0.91 16.85
CA PRO A 80 -23.25 2.23 17.42
C PRO A 80 -22.63 2.11 18.81
N TYR A 81 -21.56 2.86 19.05
CA TYR A 81 -20.82 2.80 20.31
C TYR A 81 -20.27 1.39 20.60
N ASP A 82 -19.74 0.74 19.57
CA ASP A 82 -19.09 -0.57 19.68
C ASP A 82 -17.73 -0.44 20.36
N ASP A 83 -17.78 -0.26 21.67
CA ASP A 83 -16.64 -0.35 22.57
C ASP A 83 -16.77 -1.55 23.51
N TRP A 84 -17.59 -2.57 23.20
CA TRP A 84 -17.96 -3.62 24.15
C TRP A 84 -16.71 -4.21 24.83
N GLN A 85 -16.52 -3.84 26.10
CA GLN A 85 -15.36 -4.17 26.95
C GLN A 85 -13.98 -3.70 26.44
N GLY A 86 -13.94 -2.84 25.43
CA GLY A 86 -12.74 -2.29 24.80
C GLY A 86 -12.00 -3.29 23.92
N VAL A 87 -12.62 -4.41 23.54
CA VAL A 87 -11.94 -5.55 22.91
C VAL A 87 -12.59 -6.04 21.61
N TYR A 88 -13.76 -5.52 21.25
CA TYR A 88 -14.52 -5.91 20.07
C TYR A 88 -14.93 -4.66 19.29
N GLY A 89 -14.92 -4.72 17.97
CA GLY A 89 -15.38 -3.62 17.13
C GLY A 89 -14.27 -2.74 16.59
N SER A 90 -14.43 -2.28 15.35
CA SER A 90 -13.51 -1.34 14.73
C SER A 90 -13.47 0.01 15.47
N ASP A 91 -14.53 0.39 16.19
CA ASP A 91 -14.58 1.63 16.98
C ASP A 91 -14.04 1.49 18.43
N ALA A 92 -13.60 0.30 18.84
CA ALA A 92 -12.96 0.08 20.14
C ALA A 92 -11.45 0.44 20.18
N VAL A 93 -10.88 0.78 19.03
CA VAL A 93 -9.44 1.04 18.84
C VAL A 93 -9.20 2.39 18.19
N SER A 94 -8.06 3.01 18.44
CA SER A 94 -7.67 4.27 17.77
C SER A 94 -7.31 4.06 16.30
N VAL A 95 -6.72 2.91 15.98
CA VAL A 95 -6.27 2.50 14.65
C VAL A 95 -6.87 1.16 14.26
N PHE A 96 -7.59 1.13 13.14
CA PHE A 96 -8.15 -0.10 12.60
C PHE A 96 -7.59 -0.37 11.20
N TYR A 97 -7.17 -1.62 10.97
CA TYR A 97 -6.68 -2.08 9.67
C TYR A 97 -7.56 -3.20 9.12
N HIS A 98 -8.02 -3.06 7.88
CA HIS A 98 -8.78 -4.09 7.18
C HIS A 98 -8.10 -4.44 5.86
N SER A 99 -7.87 -5.73 5.61
CA SER A 99 -7.34 -6.25 4.34
C SER A 99 -8.29 -7.26 3.70
N GLY A 100 -8.71 -7.00 2.45
CA GLY A 100 -9.77 -7.77 1.80
C GLY A 100 -10.14 -7.27 0.40
N HIS A 101 -11.32 -7.68 -0.04
CA HIS A 101 -11.98 -7.15 -1.22
C HIS A 101 -12.71 -5.84 -0.92
N GLY A 102 -12.95 -5.05 -1.96
CA GLY A 102 -13.75 -3.84 -1.89
C GLY A 102 -14.20 -3.40 -3.27
N THR A 103 -15.32 -2.69 -3.34
CA THR A 103 -15.77 -1.99 -4.54
C THR A 103 -16.58 -0.75 -4.17
N MET A 104 -16.90 0.10 -5.13
CA MET A 104 -17.72 1.29 -4.92
C MET A 104 -18.67 1.49 -6.10
N ASP A 105 -19.95 1.67 -5.81
CA ASP A 105 -20.96 1.93 -6.83
C ASP A 105 -20.91 3.38 -7.36
N GLY A 106 -21.70 3.68 -8.39
CA GLY A 106 -21.80 5.04 -8.94
C GLY A 106 -22.40 6.08 -7.98
N ALA A 107 -23.15 5.62 -6.96
CA ALA A 107 -23.65 6.49 -5.89
C ALA A 107 -22.56 6.87 -4.87
N GLY A 108 -21.37 6.27 -4.97
CA GLY A 108 -20.26 6.51 -4.07
C GLY A 108 -20.37 5.75 -2.76
N VAL A 109 -21.23 4.73 -2.69
CA VAL A 109 -21.31 3.82 -1.54
C VAL A 109 -20.24 2.75 -1.72
N PHE A 110 -19.39 2.59 -0.72
CA PHE A 110 -18.37 1.55 -0.69
C PHE A 110 -18.95 0.24 -0.14
N TYR A 111 -18.51 -0.89 -0.68
CA TYR A 111 -18.93 -2.23 -0.31
C TYR A 111 -17.71 -3.10 -0.05
N ALA A 112 -17.74 -3.92 1.01
CA ALA A 112 -16.78 -4.99 1.20
C ALA A 112 -17.48 -6.27 1.69
N PRO A 113 -17.18 -7.43 1.09
CA PRO A 113 -17.67 -8.72 1.58
C PRO A 113 -16.98 -9.10 2.89
N LEU A 114 -17.68 -9.88 3.70
CA LEU A 114 -17.21 -10.36 5.00
C LEU A 114 -16.92 -11.86 4.95
N GLY A 115 -16.18 -12.37 5.94
CA GLY A 115 -15.83 -13.79 5.98
C GLY A 115 -16.94 -14.67 6.58
N ALA A 116 -17.93 -14.07 7.24
CA ALA A 116 -19.14 -14.75 7.67
C ALA A 116 -20.33 -13.79 7.80
N ALA A 117 -21.54 -14.34 7.64
CA ALA A 117 -22.77 -13.62 7.92
C ALA A 117 -22.98 -13.42 9.43
N TRP A 118 -23.51 -12.26 9.80
CA TRP A 118 -24.05 -11.98 11.13
C TRP A 118 -25.33 -11.17 11.02
N GLY A 119 -26.37 -11.55 11.77
CA GLY A 119 -27.67 -10.88 11.68
C GLY A 119 -28.29 -10.90 10.28
N GLY A 120 -27.92 -11.88 9.44
CA GLY A 120 -28.35 -11.96 8.03
C GLY A 120 -27.57 -11.05 7.07
N LYS A 121 -26.50 -10.39 7.52
CA LYS A 121 -25.63 -9.53 6.71
C LYS A 121 -24.23 -10.12 6.58
N ASP A 122 -23.73 -10.19 5.36
CA ASP A 122 -22.42 -10.72 4.96
C ASP A 122 -21.60 -9.72 4.12
N TRP A 123 -22.09 -8.49 4.00
CA TRP A 123 -21.41 -7.36 3.39
C TRP A 123 -21.48 -6.16 4.32
N ILE A 124 -20.43 -5.34 4.30
CA ILE A 124 -20.46 -4.01 4.89
C ILE A 124 -20.63 -2.96 3.79
N ARG A 125 -21.43 -1.95 4.08
CA ARG A 125 -21.64 -0.78 3.23
C ARG A 125 -21.20 0.48 3.98
N SER A 126 -20.61 1.45 3.28
CA SER A 126 -20.19 2.71 3.93
C SER A 126 -21.34 3.49 4.57
N ASP A 127 -22.58 3.29 4.08
CA ASP A 127 -23.80 3.90 4.63
C ASP A 127 -24.39 3.17 5.85
N GLU A 128 -23.79 2.05 6.26
CA GLU A 128 -24.18 1.27 7.43
C GLU A 128 -23.09 1.28 8.53
N ILE A 129 -21.91 1.83 8.22
CA ILE A 129 -20.80 1.94 9.15
C ILE A 129 -21.11 3.02 10.20
N THR A 130 -20.66 2.78 11.43
CA THR A 130 -20.65 3.80 12.48
C THR A 130 -19.24 3.90 13.05
N TRP A 131 -18.49 4.92 12.65
CA TRP A 131 -17.10 5.09 13.06
C TRP A 131 -16.82 6.42 13.74
N GLY A 132 -15.88 6.33 14.68
CA GLY A 132 -15.25 7.42 15.40
C GLY A 132 -16.20 8.20 16.32
N ASN A 133 -17.38 7.65 16.58
CA ASN A 133 -18.22 8.13 17.67
C ASN A 133 -17.71 7.66 19.04
N GLU A 134 -16.84 6.65 19.06
CA GLU A 134 -16.06 6.23 20.24
C GLU A 134 -14.57 6.49 20.07
N ARG A 135 -13.74 5.49 19.70
CA ARG A 135 -12.26 5.59 19.77
C ARG A 135 -11.57 5.68 18.43
N LEU A 136 -12.16 5.19 17.34
CA LEU A 136 -11.52 5.13 16.04
C LEU A 136 -11.20 6.51 15.50
N ARG A 137 -9.93 6.68 15.10
CA ARG A 137 -9.40 7.91 14.52
C ARG A 137 -8.74 7.66 13.18
N TYR A 138 -8.17 6.47 12.97
CA TYR A 138 -7.46 6.10 11.75
C TYR A 138 -7.96 4.76 11.24
N ALA A 139 -8.52 4.74 10.03
CA ALA A 139 -8.93 3.50 9.38
C ALA A 139 -8.15 3.29 8.09
N PHE A 140 -7.57 2.10 7.97
CA PHE A 140 -6.81 1.66 6.81
C PHE A 140 -7.60 0.58 6.08
N TRP A 141 -8.11 0.93 4.91
CA TRP A 141 -8.75 0.01 3.98
C TRP A 141 -7.74 -0.46 2.94
N SER A 142 -7.10 -1.60 3.21
CA SER A 142 -6.35 -2.35 2.21
C SER A 142 -7.29 -3.16 1.32
N THR A 143 -8.21 -2.45 0.66
CA THR A 143 -9.28 -2.96 -0.19
C THR A 143 -9.44 -2.08 -1.43
N CYS A 144 -9.78 -2.68 -2.56
CA CYS A 144 -9.96 -1.97 -3.83
C CYS A 144 -11.03 -0.87 -3.70
N LEU A 145 -10.83 0.26 -4.38
CA LEU A 145 -11.84 1.32 -4.54
C LEU A 145 -12.40 1.90 -3.23
N SER A 146 -11.70 1.74 -2.11
CA SER A 146 -12.15 2.16 -0.78
C SER A 146 -12.15 3.67 -0.53
N LEU A 147 -11.37 4.42 -1.31
CA LEU A 147 -11.21 5.85 -1.09
C LEU A 147 -11.05 6.58 -2.43
N ARG A 148 -12.13 6.55 -3.22
CA ARG A 148 -12.17 7.14 -4.56
C ARG A 148 -12.28 8.67 -4.57
N VAL A 149 -11.68 9.28 -5.59
CA VAL A 149 -11.47 10.71 -5.84
C VAL A 149 -11.73 11.10 -7.31
N HIS A 150 -11.89 10.14 -8.23
CA HIS A 150 -12.23 10.41 -9.64
C HIS A 150 -13.70 10.09 -9.96
N GLY A 151 -14.16 10.43 -11.17
CA GLY A 151 -15.50 10.06 -11.64
C GLY A 151 -16.66 10.68 -10.85
N GLY A 152 -16.43 11.81 -10.17
CA GLY A 152 -17.42 12.42 -9.27
C GLY A 152 -17.47 11.80 -7.87
N HIS A 153 -16.56 10.88 -7.56
CA HIS A 153 -16.35 10.36 -6.21
C HIS A 153 -15.43 11.29 -5.40
N SER A 154 -15.62 11.30 -4.08
CA SER A 154 -14.71 11.93 -3.14
C SER A 154 -14.84 11.25 -1.78
N PRO A 155 -13.80 11.29 -0.92
CA PRO A 155 -13.85 10.75 0.43
C PRO A 155 -15.02 11.32 1.24
N TRP A 156 -15.28 12.62 1.12
CA TRP A 156 -16.42 13.28 1.77
C TRP A 156 -17.76 12.64 1.35
N ARG A 157 -18.01 12.47 0.05
CA ARG A 157 -19.27 11.91 -0.46
C ARG A 157 -19.52 10.48 0.05
N THR A 158 -18.47 9.67 0.18
CA THR A 158 -18.57 8.27 0.62
C THR A 158 -18.68 8.14 2.14
N TRP A 159 -17.94 8.94 2.90
CA TRP A 159 -17.67 8.66 4.32
C TRP A 159 -18.23 9.70 5.30
N ALA A 160 -18.57 10.92 4.86
CA ALA A 160 -18.83 12.02 5.79
C ALA A 160 -20.00 11.79 6.76
N ALA A 161 -21.02 11.03 6.36
CA ALA A 161 -22.15 10.72 7.22
C ALA A 161 -21.83 9.66 8.31
N HIS A 162 -20.73 8.93 8.17
CA HIS A 162 -20.43 7.71 8.94
C HIS A 162 -19.08 7.70 9.64
N ALA A 163 -18.29 8.77 9.47
CA ALA A 163 -16.94 8.93 10.01
C ALA A 163 -16.89 10.12 10.98
N ALA A 164 -17.78 10.11 11.98
CA ALA A 164 -17.79 11.12 13.03
C ALA A 164 -16.46 11.03 13.82
N GLY A 165 -15.84 12.15 14.19
CA GLY A 165 -14.63 12.11 15.03
C GLY A 165 -13.36 11.52 14.40
N MET A 166 -13.44 10.91 13.22
CA MET A 166 -12.31 10.35 12.50
C MET A 166 -11.28 11.43 12.14
N ARG A 167 -9.99 11.06 12.20
CA ARG A 167 -8.88 11.95 11.86
C ARG A 167 -8.38 11.70 10.45
N MET A 168 -8.19 10.43 10.07
CA MET A 168 -7.71 10.06 8.74
C MET A 168 -8.29 8.72 8.24
N LEU A 169 -8.46 8.64 6.93
CA LEU A 169 -8.83 7.45 6.18
C LEU A 169 -7.77 7.16 5.13
N PHE A 170 -7.41 5.90 4.96
CA PHE A 170 -6.43 5.43 3.99
C PHE A 170 -7.06 4.34 3.12
N GLY A 171 -6.85 4.41 1.81
CA GLY A 171 -7.43 3.45 0.89
C GLY A 171 -6.91 3.61 -0.52
N TRP A 172 -7.76 3.25 -1.47
CA TRP A 172 -7.41 3.15 -2.88
C TRP A 172 -8.44 3.81 -3.79
N GLU A 173 -7.96 4.55 -4.78
CA GLU A 173 -8.75 4.99 -5.94
C GLU A 173 -8.92 3.85 -6.96
N THR A 174 -7.95 2.94 -7.07
CA THR A 174 -7.94 1.86 -8.07
C THR A 174 -8.14 0.48 -7.43
N VAL A 175 -8.22 -0.54 -8.28
CA VAL A 175 -7.99 -1.93 -7.88
C VAL A 175 -6.56 -2.07 -7.37
N SER A 176 -6.41 -2.65 -6.18
CA SER A 176 -5.13 -2.90 -5.53
C SER A 176 -4.59 -4.30 -5.84
N TRP A 177 -3.29 -4.51 -5.67
CA TRP A 177 -2.69 -5.85 -5.74
C TRP A 177 -2.96 -6.67 -4.47
N ASP A 178 -3.16 -7.97 -4.61
CA ASP A 178 -3.13 -8.93 -3.50
C ASP A 178 -1.67 -9.23 -3.14
N VAL A 179 -1.12 -8.45 -2.21
CA VAL A 179 0.27 -8.54 -1.74
C VAL A 179 0.32 -8.34 -0.23
N ASP A 180 1.32 -8.92 0.42
CA ASP A 180 1.48 -8.92 1.88
C ASP A 180 2.37 -7.78 2.41
N VAL A 181 2.61 -6.77 1.57
CA VAL A 181 3.64 -5.75 1.84
C VAL A 181 3.10 -4.41 2.32
N TYR A 182 1.85 -4.03 2.05
CA TYR A 182 1.36 -2.67 2.34
C TYR A 182 1.50 -2.32 3.82
N GLY A 183 0.98 -3.17 4.70
CA GLY A 183 0.97 -2.96 6.14
C GLY A 183 2.37 -2.82 6.74
N ARG A 184 3.31 -3.70 6.34
CA ARG A 184 4.71 -3.64 6.79
C ARG A 184 5.42 -2.40 6.23
N ARG A 185 5.31 -2.16 4.92
CA ARG A 185 6.00 -1.06 4.23
C ARG A 185 5.49 0.30 4.67
N PHE A 186 4.23 0.42 5.06
CA PHE A 186 3.70 1.63 5.68
C PHE A 186 4.56 2.04 6.89
N TRP A 187 4.85 1.08 7.78
CA TRP A 187 5.70 1.35 8.94
C TRP A 187 7.16 1.58 8.57
N ASP A 188 7.69 0.88 7.56
CA ASP A 188 9.05 1.16 7.06
C ASP A 188 9.18 2.63 6.63
N HIS A 189 8.26 3.13 5.80
CA HIS A 189 8.25 4.53 5.38
C HIS A 189 8.01 5.49 6.55
N TRP A 190 7.07 5.19 7.45
CA TRP A 190 6.82 6.02 8.63
C TRP A 190 8.07 6.16 9.52
N ASN A 191 8.82 5.08 9.73
CA ASN A 191 10.07 5.07 10.50
C ASN A 191 11.20 5.88 9.84
N THR A 192 11.09 6.21 8.53
CA THR A 192 12.02 7.12 7.85
C THR A 192 11.68 8.60 7.98
N GLY A 193 10.60 8.98 8.68
CA GLY A 193 10.25 10.39 8.88
C GLY A 193 8.98 10.87 8.18
N GLN A 194 8.32 10.02 7.39
CA GLN A 194 7.20 10.40 6.52
C GLN A 194 5.83 10.55 7.23
N SER A 195 5.00 11.54 6.87
CA SER A 195 3.60 11.61 7.36
C SER A 195 2.83 10.32 7.10
N PHE A 196 1.74 10.08 7.83
CA PHE A 196 0.92 8.88 7.61
C PHE A 196 0.45 8.79 6.15
N SER A 197 0.01 9.89 5.55
CA SER A 197 -0.41 9.88 4.14
C SER A 197 0.77 9.53 3.23
N ALA A 198 1.93 10.16 3.40
CA ALA A 198 3.10 9.88 2.56
C ALA A 198 3.56 8.42 2.70
N ALA A 199 3.57 7.89 3.92
CA ALA A 199 3.91 6.51 4.21
C ALA A 199 2.94 5.52 3.54
N TRP A 200 1.62 5.77 3.61
CA TRP A 200 0.59 4.94 2.96
C TRP A 200 0.71 4.96 1.43
N LEU A 201 0.86 6.17 0.89
CA LEU A 201 1.00 6.40 -0.54
C LEU A 201 2.24 5.67 -1.10
N ASN A 202 3.38 5.79 -0.41
CA ASN A 202 4.62 5.13 -0.85
C ASN A 202 4.59 3.61 -0.62
N SER A 203 4.02 3.12 0.50
CA SER A 203 3.81 1.69 0.70
C SER A 203 2.90 1.08 -0.36
N GLY A 204 1.91 1.85 -0.82
CA GLY A 204 1.06 1.43 -1.91
C GLY A 204 1.88 1.18 -3.18
N TRP A 205 2.84 2.04 -3.50
CA TRP A 205 3.68 1.86 -4.68
C TRP A 205 4.67 0.70 -4.57
N ASP A 206 5.09 0.39 -3.34
CA ASP A 206 5.91 -0.80 -3.04
C ASP A 206 5.16 -2.11 -3.23
N GLY A 207 3.81 -2.11 -3.21
CA GLY A 207 3.04 -3.31 -3.58
C GLY A 207 2.81 -3.45 -5.09
N GLY A 208 2.81 -2.34 -5.83
CA GLY A 208 2.53 -2.32 -7.25
C GLY A 208 2.53 -0.90 -7.81
N ARG A 209 3.03 -0.74 -9.03
CA ARG A 209 3.34 0.59 -9.60
C ARG A 209 2.16 1.22 -10.34
N ASP A 210 1.14 0.45 -10.72
CA ASP A 210 0.00 0.85 -11.54
C ASP A 210 -1.29 1.07 -10.71
N GLN A 211 -1.14 1.43 -9.44
CA GLN A 211 -2.24 1.69 -8.51
C GLN A 211 -2.15 3.10 -7.92
N ALA A 212 -3.31 3.62 -7.55
CA ALA A 212 -3.50 4.96 -7.01
C ALA A 212 -3.93 4.87 -5.54
N PRO A 213 -2.98 4.81 -4.59
CA PRO A 213 -3.32 4.94 -3.18
C PRO A 213 -3.78 6.37 -2.88
N SER A 214 -4.67 6.50 -1.92
CA SER A 214 -5.22 7.77 -1.46
C SER A 214 -5.28 7.82 0.06
N ALA A 215 -5.22 9.03 0.60
CA ALA A 215 -5.36 9.32 2.02
C ALA A 215 -6.20 10.58 2.19
N CYS A 216 -7.04 10.60 3.22
CA CYS A 216 -7.89 11.73 3.57
C CYS A 216 -7.73 12.07 5.05
N GLY A 217 -7.66 13.36 5.37
CA GLY A 217 -7.68 13.88 6.73
C GLY A 217 -8.87 14.83 6.92
N MET A 218 -9.41 14.84 8.13
CA MET A 218 -10.53 15.70 8.52
C MET A 218 -10.04 16.83 9.44
N GLY A 219 -10.81 17.92 9.61
CA GLY A 219 -10.48 18.98 10.55
C GLY A 219 -11.59 20.01 10.79
N ALA A 220 -11.37 20.94 11.73
CA ALA A 220 -12.27 22.07 11.95
C ALA A 220 -12.14 23.14 10.86
N THR A 221 -10.95 23.24 10.25
CA THR A 221 -10.63 24.19 9.17
C THR A 221 -9.94 23.47 8.01
N GLU A 222 -9.91 24.10 6.84
CA GLU A 222 -9.15 23.62 5.67
C GLU A 222 -7.68 23.39 6.02
N GLY A 223 -7.05 24.36 6.70
CA GLY A 223 -5.64 24.28 7.11
C GLY A 223 -5.37 23.10 8.05
N GLU A 224 -6.25 22.87 9.02
CA GLU A 224 -6.10 21.74 9.94
C GLU A 224 -6.24 20.39 9.22
N ALA A 225 -7.21 20.25 8.30
CA ALA A 225 -7.37 19.03 7.50
C ALA A 225 -6.16 18.77 6.58
N LYS A 226 -5.61 19.84 5.98
CA LYS A 226 -4.36 19.79 5.21
C LYS A 226 -3.17 19.36 6.05
N ASP A 227 -2.97 19.99 7.21
CA ASP A 227 -1.87 19.67 8.11
C ASP A 227 -1.94 18.21 8.57
N ARG A 228 -3.15 17.67 8.79
CA ARG A 228 -3.31 16.24 9.07
C ARG A 228 -2.78 15.38 7.93
N VAL A 229 -3.19 15.66 6.70
CA VAL A 229 -2.76 14.91 5.52
C VAL A 229 -1.24 14.96 5.33
N PHE A 230 -0.63 16.14 5.45
CA PHE A 230 0.78 16.32 5.07
C PHE A 230 1.77 16.22 6.22
N ALA A 231 1.36 16.36 7.47
CA ALA A 231 2.28 16.43 8.61
C ALA A 231 1.98 15.44 9.75
N GLU A 232 0.78 14.88 9.86
CA GLU A 232 0.44 14.00 10.98
C GLU A 232 1.24 12.69 10.94
N ARG A 233 1.91 12.39 12.05
CA ARG A 233 2.78 11.22 12.24
C ARG A 233 2.53 10.48 13.55
N THR A 234 1.68 11.02 14.42
CA THR A 234 1.44 10.46 15.75
C THR A 234 0.00 10.01 15.84
N ILE A 235 -0.22 8.80 16.35
CA ILE A 235 -1.56 8.29 16.63
C ILE A 235 -2.15 9.12 17.77
N MET A 236 -3.21 9.86 17.47
CA MET A 236 -3.96 10.68 18.40
C MET A 236 -5.25 9.97 18.79
N THR A 237 -5.66 10.10 20.05
CA THR A 237 -6.94 9.56 20.57
C THR A 237 -8.06 10.60 20.51
N ALA A 238 -7.72 11.89 20.44
CA ALA A 238 -8.68 12.98 20.37
C ALA A 238 -9.40 13.00 19.02
N PRO A 239 -10.74 13.13 19.00
CA PRO A 239 -11.50 13.21 17.76
C PRO A 239 -11.13 14.47 16.96
N ALA A 240 -11.30 14.40 15.65
CA ALA A 240 -11.27 15.59 14.79
C ALA A 240 -12.69 16.02 14.43
N SER A 241 -12.84 17.31 14.14
CA SER A 241 -14.04 17.83 13.50
C SER A 241 -14.14 17.31 12.06
N SER A 242 -15.37 17.06 11.58
CA SER A 242 -15.66 16.70 10.19
C SER A 242 -16.06 17.91 9.31
N ASN A 243 -15.89 19.14 9.82
CA ASN A 243 -16.20 20.38 9.09
C ASN A 243 -15.40 20.56 7.81
N TRP A 244 -14.19 20.00 7.73
CA TRP A 244 -13.32 20.07 6.57
C TRP A 244 -12.68 18.72 6.29
N TRP A 245 -12.55 18.43 5.00
CA TRP A 245 -11.96 17.22 4.47
C TRP A 245 -10.89 17.61 3.47
N TRP A 246 -9.71 17.05 3.61
CA TRP A 246 -8.62 17.20 2.66
C TRP A 246 -8.11 15.83 2.26
N TRP A 247 -7.77 15.62 1.00
CA TRP A 247 -7.23 14.34 0.55
C TRP A 247 -6.11 14.54 -0.44
N THR A 248 -5.20 13.56 -0.44
CA THR A 248 -4.12 13.43 -1.40
C THR A 248 -4.09 12.04 -1.97
N TYR A 249 -3.64 11.94 -3.21
CA TYR A 249 -3.60 10.69 -3.95
C TYR A 249 -2.54 10.77 -5.04
N TYR A 250 -2.14 9.61 -5.53
CA TYR A 250 -1.36 9.52 -6.75
C TYR A 250 -2.25 9.29 -7.96
N ASP A 251 -1.97 9.99 -9.06
CA ASP A 251 -2.50 9.57 -10.36
C ASP A 251 -1.84 8.25 -10.77
N ALA A 252 -2.54 7.48 -11.62
CA ALA A 252 -1.95 6.31 -12.27
C ALA A 252 -0.68 6.71 -13.04
N VAL A 253 0.34 5.85 -12.97
CA VAL A 253 1.71 6.14 -13.38
C VAL A 253 1.85 6.42 -14.88
N ARG A 254 2.82 7.29 -15.22
CA ARG A 254 3.33 7.49 -16.58
C ARG A 254 4.75 6.93 -16.68
N SER A 255 4.99 5.99 -17.60
CA SER A 255 6.35 5.53 -17.91
C SER A 255 7.14 6.64 -18.62
N VAL A 256 8.42 6.81 -18.26
CA VAL A 256 9.35 7.73 -18.93
C VAL A 256 10.42 7.03 -19.77
N GLY A 257 10.33 5.71 -19.93
CA GLY A 257 11.29 4.93 -20.72
C GLY A 257 10.67 3.73 -21.46
N ALA A 258 11.35 3.27 -22.51
CA ALA A 258 11.06 1.99 -23.16
C ALA A 258 11.58 0.83 -22.30
N PRO A 259 10.92 -0.34 -22.29
CA PRO A 259 11.47 -1.54 -21.64
C PRO A 259 12.83 -1.90 -22.23
N THR A 260 13.84 -2.11 -21.37
CA THR A 260 15.24 -2.36 -21.80
C THR A 260 15.46 -3.78 -22.33
N VAL A 261 14.54 -4.71 -22.07
CA VAL A 261 14.58 -6.10 -22.56
C VAL A 261 13.25 -6.40 -23.25
N GLY A 262 13.28 -7.02 -24.43
CA GLY A 262 12.08 -7.52 -25.07
C GLY A 262 11.39 -8.51 -24.12
N ALA A 263 10.19 -8.18 -23.63
CA ALA A 263 9.49 -8.91 -22.57
C ALA A 263 9.22 -10.41 -22.87
N ASN A 264 9.55 -10.88 -24.07
CA ASN A 264 9.35 -12.25 -24.53
C ASN A 264 10.65 -13.04 -24.73
N GLU A 265 11.83 -12.38 -24.70
CA GLU A 265 13.11 -13.07 -24.91
C GLU A 265 13.58 -13.70 -23.60
N SER A 266 13.82 -15.01 -23.63
CA SER A 266 14.45 -15.71 -22.52
C SER A 266 15.95 -15.37 -22.50
N PRO A 267 16.48 -14.82 -21.41
CA PRO A 267 17.91 -14.54 -21.27
C PRO A 267 18.73 -15.83 -21.44
N ALA A 268 19.85 -15.75 -22.17
CA ALA A 268 20.73 -16.90 -22.42
C ALA A 268 21.45 -17.41 -21.15
N GLU A 269 21.59 -16.55 -20.15
CA GLU A 269 22.29 -16.83 -18.90
C GLU A 269 21.35 -16.64 -17.70
N ALA A 270 21.45 -17.59 -16.78
CA ALA A 270 20.99 -17.42 -15.41
C ALA A 270 21.91 -16.42 -14.70
N MET A 271 21.34 -15.56 -13.87
CA MET A 271 22.10 -14.59 -13.09
C MET A 271 21.60 -14.58 -11.65
N SER A 272 22.56 -14.58 -10.72
CA SER A 272 22.31 -14.35 -9.30
C SER A 272 23.20 -13.23 -8.79
N VAL A 273 22.63 -12.34 -8.02
CA VAL A 273 23.29 -11.17 -7.44
C VAL A 273 23.22 -11.29 -5.93
N GLN A 274 24.37 -11.22 -5.28
CA GLN A 274 24.43 -11.07 -3.83
C GLN A 274 24.56 -9.58 -3.52
N TRP A 275 23.65 -9.08 -2.69
CA TRP A 275 23.67 -7.70 -2.25
C TRP A 275 24.64 -7.49 -1.09
N ASP A 276 25.20 -6.29 -1.02
CA ASP A 276 25.84 -5.78 0.18
C ASP A 276 24.82 -5.03 1.06
N ASP A 277 25.23 -4.68 2.27
CA ASP A 277 24.40 -3.91 3.19
C ASP A 277 24.26 -2.46 2.73
N MET A 278 23.02 -1.95 2.74
CA MET A 278 22.72 -0.54 2.45
C MET A 278 23.41 0.42 3.43
N VAL A 279 23.79 -0.04 4.63
CA VAL A 279 24.56 0.75 5.60
C VAL A 279 25.85 1.32 4.98
N SER A 280 26.45 0.61 4.01
CA SER A 280 27.64 1.11 3.29
C SER A 280 27.37 2.40 2.48
N LEU A 281 26.12 2.68 2.12
CA LEU A 281 25.71 3.90 1.41
C LEU A 281 25.45 5.09 2.35
N THR A 282 25.31 4.86 3.66
CA THR A 282 24.89 5.91 4.61
C THR A 282 25.80 7.15 4.63
N GLY A 283 27.11 6.95 4.42
CA GLY A 283 28.07 8.05 4.31
C GLY A 283 27.76 8.96 3.12
N ALA A 284 27.65 8.39 1.92
CA ALA A 284 27.33 9.13 0.69
C ALA A 284 25.97 9.84 0.78
N LEU A 285 24.96 9.17 1.32
CA LEU A 285 23.64 9.77 1.53
C LEU A 285 23.67 10.97 2.50
N GLY A 286 24.46 10.84 3.58
CA GLY A 286 24.61 11.87 4.61
C GLY A 286 25.34 13.13 4.15
N GLU A 287 26.13 13.06 3.08
CA GLU A 287 26.81 14.23 2.51
C GLU A 287 25.85 15.21 1.81
N ILE A 288 24.65 14.72 1.44
CA ILE A 288 23.72 15.43 0.58
C ILE A 288 22.53 15.95 1.36
N GLY A 289 22.09 15.20 2.38
CA GLY A 289 20.96 15.57 3.18
C GLY A 289 20.83 14.79 4.47
N ALA A 290 19.93 15.25 5.34
CA ALA A 290 19.65 14.55 6.59
C ALA A 290 19.06 13.17 6.26
N THR A 291 19.81 12.13 6.63
CA THR A 291 19.51 10.76 6.24
C THR A 291 18.96 9.98 7.42
N THR A 292 17.79 9.37 7.23
CA THR A 292 17.19 8.42 8.18
C THR A 292 17.14 7.04 7.52
N VAL A 293 17.57 6.00 8.25
CA VAL A 293 17.61 4.63 7.74
C VAL A 293 16.73 3.71 8.57
N HIS A 294 15.93 2.89 7.91
CA HIS A 294 15.13 1.83 8.52
C HIS A 294 15.16 0.56 7.65
N GLY A 295 15.76 -0.51 8.17
CA GLY A 295 15.94 -1.75 7.40
C GLY A 295 16.72 -1.49 6.11
N ASN A 296 16.16 -1.89 4.97
CA ASN A 296 16.73 -1.67 3.63
C ASN A 296 16.13 -0.43 2.91
N LEU A 297 15.60 0.53 3.67
CA LEU A 297 15.11 1.80 3.16
C LEU A 297 15.80 2.97 3.86
N ALA A 298 16.31 3.91 3.09
CA ALA A 298 16.80 5.19 3.58
C ALA A 298 15.94 6.33 3.01
N ARG A 299 15.79 7.42 3.77
CA ARG A 299 15.24 8.68 3.29
C ARG A 299 16.25 9.78 3.49
N VAL A 300 16.56 10.50 2.42
CA VAL A 300 17.43 11.67 2.43
C VAL A 300 16.56 12.92 2.30
N ALA A 301 16.54 13.77 3.32
CA ALA A 301 15.87 15.08 3.26
C ALA A 301 16.82 16.12 2.65
N LEU A 302 16.46 16.66 1.48
CA LEU A 302 17.27 17.57 0.66
C LEU A 302 16.94 19.05 0.93
N ALA A 303 15.73 19.32 1.44
CA ALA A 303 15.25 20.64 1.83
C ALA A 303 14.61 20.59 3.23
N HIS A 304 14.51 21.74 3.90
CA HIS A 304 13.55 21.87 5.01
C HIS A 304 12.13 21.70 4.44
N GLU A 305 11.48 20.56 4.71
CA GLU A 305 10.16 20.11 4.22
C GLU A 305 8.98 21.07 4.51
N ARG A 306 9.20 22.31 4.96
CA ARG A 306 8.14 23.23 5.42
C ARG A 306 7.44 24.04 4.32
N ASP A 307 7.85 23.91 3.06
CA ASP A 307 7.31 24.67 1.91
C ASP A 307 6.55 23.79 0.89
N ALA A 308 6.14 22.57 1.26
CA ALA A 308 5.53 21.60 0.34
C ALA A 308 4.16 22.02 -0.25
N ASP A 309 3.50 23.06 0.27
CA ASP A 309 2.24 23.60 -0.27
C ASP A 309 2.45 24.84 -1.17
N ARG A 310 3.51 24.84 -1.97
CA ARG A 310 3.62 25.83 -3.05
C ARG A 310 2.79 25.36 -4.24
N ARG A 311 1.61 25.96 -4.40
CA ARG A 311 0.85 25.84 -5.66
C ARG A 311 1.70 26.36 -6.81
N ALA A 312 2.05 25.48 -7.73
CA ALA A 312 2.60 25.90 -9.01
C ALA A 312 1.49 26.56 -9.85
N SER A 313 1.84 27.58 -10.64
CA SER A 313 0.93 28.24 -11.56
C SER A 313 0.48 27.33 -12.72
N SER A 314 1.23 26.26 -12.98
CA SER A 314 0.99 25.30 -14.06
C SER A 314 1.62 23.95 -13.73
N GLU A 315 0.99 22.86 -14.18
CA GLU A 315 1.56 21.50 -14.12
C GLU A 315 2.81 21.42 -15.02
N LEU A 316 3.91 20.92 -14.47
CA LEU A 316 5.16 20.67 -15.19
C LEU A 316 5.03 19.47 -16.14
N SER A 317 5.81 19.50 -17.23
CA SER A 317 5.92 18.35 -18.11
C SER A 317 6.73 17.22 -17.46
N ALA A 318 6.52 15.97 -17.90
CA ALA A 318 7.32 14.84 -17.42
C ALA A 318 8.82 15.02 -17.68
N ALA A 319 9.19 15.72 -18.78
CA ALA A 319 10.57 16.02 -19.09
C ALA A 319 11.19 16.98 -18.06
N ASP A 320 10.49 18.06 -17.70
CA ASP A 320 10.98 19.05 -16.72
C ASP A 320 11.13 18.44 -15.31
N VAL A 321 10.16 17.60 -14.93
CA VAL A 321 10.18 16.82 -13.68
C VAL A 321 11.38 15.87 -13.65
N THR A 322 11.65 15.17 -14.76
CA THR A 322 12.80 14.25 -14.87
C THR A 322 14.13 14.99 -14.80
N VAL A 323 14.26 16.15 -15.47
CA VAL A 323 15.48 16.99 -15.40
C VAL A 323 15.75 17.43 -13.97
N SER A 324 14.72 17.83 -13.23
CA SER A 324 14.85 18.25 -11.84
C SER A 324 15.32 17.10 -10.94
N ALA A 325 14.74 15.92 -11.10
CA ALA A 325 15.16 14.73 -10.37
C ALA A 325 16.58 14.26 -10.74
N GLN A 326 16.99 14.41 -12.00
CA GLN A 326 18.33 14.02 -12.46
C GLN A 326 19.43 14.81 -11.74
N SER A 327 19.18 16.08 -11.40
CA SER A 327 20.14 16.87 -10.63
C SER A 327 20.42 16.28 -9.24
N VAL A 328 19.40 15.71 -8.60
CA VAL A 328 19.52 14.99 -7.33
C VAL A 328 20.25 13.68 -7.52
N MET A 329 19.91 12.90 -8.55
CA MET A 329 20.59 11.64 -8.83
C MET A 329 22.08 11.81 -9.11
N SER A 330 22.45 12.86 -9.85
CA SER A 330 23.86 13.19 -10.09
C SER A 330 24.59 13.61 -8.81
N ALA A 331 23.87 14.13 -7.81
CA ALA A 331 24.45 14.47 -6.51
C ALA A 331 24.53 13.25 -5.57
N LEU A 332 23.60 12.29 -5.65
CA LEU A 332 23.51 11.08 -4.82
C LEU A 332 24.73 10.15 -4.87
N ASP A 333 25.55 10.23 -5.92
CA ASP A 333 26.81 9.50 -6.14
C ASP A 333 26.88 8.16 -5.36
N LEU A 334 25.99 7.22 -5.72
CA LEU A 334 25.78 5.97 -4.98
C LEU A 334 26.85 4.93 -5.40
N PRO A 335 27.90 4.68 -4.59
CA PRO A 335 29.03 3.88 -5.05
C PRO A 335 28.62 2.43 -5.30
N GLY A 336 28.97 1.90 -6.48
CA GLY A 336 28.64 0.52 -6.85
C GLY A 336 27.16 0.27 -7.12
N VAL A 337 26.39 1.33 -7.40
CA VAL A 337 24.97 1.24 -7.78
C VAL A 337 24.75 2.00 -9.09
N ASP A 338 24.38 1.26 -10.13
CA ASP A 338 23.89 1.84 -11.38
C ASP A 338 22.36 1.95 -11.34
N THR A 339 21.83 3.05 -11.85
CA THR A 339 20.37 3.27 -11.95
C THR A 339 19.96 3.88 -13.28
N GLU A 340 18.73 3.65 -13.71
CA GLU A 340 18.10 4.34 -14.84
C GLU A 340 16.75 4.97 -14.47
N PRO A 341 16.35 6.08 -15.10
CA PRO A 341 15.00 6.62 -14.98
C PRO A 341 13.96 5.57 -15.38
N HIS A 342 12.88 5.48 -14.60
CA HIS A 342 11.85 4.47 -14.80
C HIS A 342 10.46 5.09 -14.94
N LEU A 343 9.97 5.74 -13.89
CA LEU A 343 8.59 6.20 -13.80
C LEU A 343 8.50 7.62 -13.27
N VAL A 344 7.51 8.36 -13.77
CA VAL A 344 7.11 9.65 -13.20
C VAL A 344 5.66 9.56 -12.73
N ARG A 345 5.42 10.14 -11.56
CA ARG A 345 4.11 10.16 -10.91
C ARG A 345 3.77 11.57 -10.48
N THR A 346 2.50 11.92 -10.62
CA THR A 346 1.93 13.16 -10.12
C THR A 346 1.17 12.85 -8.83
N GLN A 347 1.50 13.58 -7.76
CA GLN A 347 0.69 13.64 -6.56
C GLN A 347 -0.29 14.79 -6.68
N ARG A 348 -1.55 14.51 -6.36
CA ARG A 348 -2.61 15.51 -6.34
C ARG A 348 -3.19 15.69 -4.95
N ALA A 349 -3.83 16.82 -4.76
CA ALA A 349 -4.61 17.11 -3.57
C ALA A 349 -5.89 17.86 -3.92
N ALA A 350 -6.91 17.67 -3.09
CA ALA A 350 -8.19 18.35 -3.16
C ALA A 350 -8.83 18.38 -1.77
N GLY A 351 -9.93 19.11 -1.64
CA GLY A 351 -10.64 19.23 -0.37
C GLY A 351 -12.09 19.63 -0.54
N ALA A 352 -12.85 19.47 0.53
CA ALA A 352 -14.25 19.88 0.60
C ALA A 352 -14.61 20.28 2.04
N ARG A 353 -15.55 21.20 2.16
CA ARG A 353 -16.21 21.46 3.44
C ARG A 353 -17.23 20.36 3.72
N GLY A 354 -17.35 19.98 4.99
CA GLY A 354 -18.18 18.86 5.45
C GLY A 354 -19.67 19.02 5.17
N ASP A 355 -20.14 20.25 4.96
CA ASP A 355 -21.52 20.58 4.56
C ASP A 355 -21.72 20.62 3.03
N GLY A 356 -20.67 20.35 2.24
CA GLY A 356 -20.69 20.38 0.78
C GLY A 356 -20.79 21.77 0.16
N SER A 357 -20.76 22.85 0.95
CA SER A 357 -20.92 24.23 0.46
C SER A 357 -19.69 24.77 -0.27
N GLU A 358 -18.53 24.15 -0.07
CA GLU A 358 -17.25 24.57 -0.63
C GLU A 358 -16.43 23.34 -1.06
N ASN A 359 -15.81 23.43 -2.23
CA ASN A 359 -14.94 22.40 -2.80
C ASN A 359 -13.66 23.05 -3.35
N VAL A 360 -12.52 22.45 -3.00
CA VAL A 360 -11.21 22.79 -3.57
C VAL A 360 -10.93 21.80 -4.70
N ALA A 361 -10.86 22.32 -5.92
CA ALA A 361 -10.60 21.50 -7.10
C ALA A 361 -9.24 20.78 -7.03
N PRO A 362 -9.11 19.59 -7.65
CA PRO A 362 -7.85 18.88 -7.75
C PRO A 362 -6.74 19.73 -8.34
N HIS A 363 -5.59 19.74 -7.67
CA HIS A 363 -4.37 20.41 -8.13
C HIS A 363 -3.16 19.52 -7.85
N VAL A 364 -2.05 19.81 -8.54
CA VAL A 364 -0.77 19.13 -8.30
C VAL A 364 -0.22 19.56 -6.95
N ALA A 365 0.08 18.58 -6.11
CA ALA A 365 0.77 18.76 -4.83
C ALA A 365 2.27 18.44 -4.94
N GLY A 366 2.66 17.62 -5.92
CA GLY A 366 4.07 17.30 -6.14
C GLY A 366 4.26 16.20 -7.18
N TYR A 367 5.51 15.77 -7.30
CA TYR A 367 5.90 14.71 -8.22
C TYR A 367 6.79 13.68 -7.52
N SER A 368 6.85 12.48 -8.09
CA SER A 368 7.86 11.50 -7.72
C SER A 368 8.47 10.91 -8.98
N VAL A 369 9.80 10.87 -9.05
CA VAL A 369 10.55 10.25 -10.14
C VAL A 369 11.27 9.04 -9.60
N GLU A 370 10.93 7.86 -10.09
CA GLU A 370 11.57 6.60 -9.73
C GLU A 370 12.69 6.28 -10.72
N TYR A 371 13.84 5.92 -10.16
CA TYR A 371 14.98 5.32 -10.82
C TYR A 371 15.11 3.88 -10.34
N ARG A 372 15.47 2.96 -11.25
CA ARG A 372 15.62 1.54 -10.92
C ARG A 372 17.07 1.10 -11.01
N GLN A 373 17.48 0.30 -10.04
CA GLN A 373 18.80 -0.30 -10.01
C GLN A 373 18.97 -1.28 -11.17
N ILE A 374 20.13 -1.23 -11.80
CA ILE A 374 20.55 -2.12 -12.86
C ILE A 374 21.79 -2.88 -12.39
N VAL A 375 21.85 -4.18 -12.70
CA VAL A 375 23.06 -4.99 -12.54
C VAL A 375 23.28 -5.76 -13.84
N GLU A 376 24.44 -5.55 -14.48
CA GLU A 376 24.79 -6.18 -15.76
C GLU A 376 23.66 -6.08 -16.82
N GLY A 377 23.09 -4.88 -16.96
CA GLY A 377 21.99 -4.59 -17.89
C GLY A 377 20.61 -5.12 -17.48
N SER A 378 20.49 -5.80 -16.33
CA SER A 378 19.20 -6.28 -15.81
C SER A 378 18.67 -5.36 -14.72
N ARG A 379 17.48 -4.81 -14.93
CA ARG A 379 16.76 -4.01 -13.93
C ARG A 379 16.28 -4.89 -12.77
N VAL A 380 16.35 -4.41 -11.53
CA VAL A 380 15.59 -5.01 -10.41
C VAL A 380 14.10 -4.77 -10.68
N ILE A 381 13.27 -5.82 -10.59
CA ILE A 381 11.82 -5.73 -10.89
C ILE A 381 10.93 -5.89 -9.66
N THR A 382 11.45 -6.39 -8.53
CA THR A 382 10.75 -6.39 -7.23
C THR A 382 10.32 -4.96 -6.85
N PRO A 383 9.02 -4.65 -6.72
CA PRO A 383 8.56 -3.26 -6.58
C PRO A 383 9.09 -2.53 -5.34
N GLU A 384 9.20 -3.23 -4.21
CA GLU A 384 9.62 -2.67 -2.92
C GLU A 384 11.14 -2.49 -2.74
N SER A 385 11.96 -2.93 -3.70
CA SER A 385 13.43 -2.86 -3.61
C SER A 385 14.07 -2.35 -4.88
N GLY A 386 15.35 -1.97 -4.84
CA GLY A 386 16.13 -1.60 -6.04
C GLY A 386 15.66 -0.31 -6.70
N TYR A 387 15.22 0.68 -5.91
CA TYR A 387 14.81 1.99 -6.41
C TYR A 387 15.48 3.16 -5.70
N VAL A 388 15.56 4.28 -6.41
CA VAL A 388 15.66 5.63 -5.83
C VAL A 388 14.46 6.43 -6.28
N ARG A 389 13.70 7.01 -5.36
CA ARG A 389 12.54 7.85 -5.65
C ARG A 389 12.81 9.27 -5.20
N VAL A 390 12.97 10.18 -6.15
CA VAL A 390 13.13 11.60 -5.86
C VAL A 390 11.75 12.24 -5.78
N HIS A 391 11.44 12.86 -4.64
CA HIS A 391 10.19 13.57 -4.39
C HIS A 391 10.37 15.07 -4.61
N LEU A 392 9.52 15.64 -5.45
CA LEU A 392 9.52 17.05 -5.79
C LEU A 392 8.23 17.73 -5.31
N ASP A 393 8.30 19.01 -4.97
CA ASP A 393 7.10 19.84 -4.81
C ASP A 393 6.41 20.11 -6.16
N ALA A 394 5.25 20.77 -6.14
CA ALA A 394 4.51 21.08 -7.36
C ALA A 394 5.28 22.00 -8.33
N ALA A 395 6.30 22.72 -7.86
CA ALA A 395 7.17 23.57 -8.68
C ALA A 395 8.41 22.81 -9.21
N GLY A 396 8.53 21.51 -8.95
CA GLY A 396 9.64 20.68 -9.42
C GLY A 396 10.89 20.75 -8.55
N ARG A 397 10.86 21.42 -7.40
CA ARG A 397 12.01 21.47 -6.49
C ARG A 397 12.08 20.18 -5.67
N ALA A 398 13.27 19.60 -5.60
CA ALA A 398 13.51 18.40 -4.80
C ALA A 398 13.35 18.66 -3.29
N LEU A 399 12.59 17.78 -2.64
CA LEU A 399 12.33 17.80 -1.21
C LEU A 399 13.08 16.69 -0.49
N SER A 400 13.03 15.48 -1.05
CA SER A 400 13.64 14.28 -0.47
C SER A 400 13.91 13.22 -1.52
N ALA A 401 14.67 12.20 -1.15
CA ALA A 401 14.81 10.97 -1.91
C ALA A 401 14.64 9.75 -1.00
N ASP A 402 13.79 8.80 -1.40
CA ASP A 402 13.70 7.48 -0.79
C ASP A 402 14.63 6.53 -1.55
N VAL A 403 15.52 5.83 -0.84
CA VAL A 403 16.59 5.00 -1.40
C VAL A 403 16.44 3.58 -0.87
N ALA A 404 16.18 2.63 -1.77
CA ALA A 404 16.05 1.20 -1.50
C ALA A 404 16.97 0.35 -2.39
N VAL A 405 18.01 0.97 -2.95
CA VAL A 405 19.09 0.30 -3.70
C VAL A 405 20.13 -0.28 -2.74
N ARG A 406 20.89 -1.28 -3.21
CA ARG A 406 21.98 -1.89 -2.44
C ARG A 406 23.20 -2.15 -3.31
N PRO A 407 24.43 -1.91 -2.82
CA PRO A 407 25.62 -2.23 -3.60
C PRO A 407 25.68 -3.70 -3.95
N VAL A 408 26.33 -4.02 -5.07
CA VAL A 408 26.52 -5.39 -5.50
C VAL A 408 27.77 -5.96 -4.85
N ARG A 409 27.61 -6.99 -4.01
CA ARG A 409 28.72 -7.71 -3.39
C ARG A 409 29.39 -8.68 -4.38
N SER A 410 28.58 -9.43 -5.12
CA SER A 410 29.06 -10.34 -6.15
C SER A 410 27.96 -10.69 -7.14
N VAL A 411 28.34 -10.93 -8.39
CA VAL A 411 27.46 -11.48 -9.43
C VAL A 411 27.96 -12.86 -9.84
N ARG A 412 27.03 -13.78 -10.09
CA ARG A 412 27.32 -15.08 -10.72
C ARG A 412 26.40 -15.28 -11.90
N THR A 413 26.99 -15.58 -13.05
CA THR A 413 26.28 -15.96 -14.27
C THR A 413 26.59 -17.41 -14.64
N THR A 414 25.57 -18.12 -15.10
CA THR A 414 25.70 -19.51 -15.57
C THR A 414 24.90 -19.67 -16.85
N PRO A 415 25.43 -20.35 -17.90
CA PRO A 415 24.64 -20.67 -19.09
C PRO A 415 23.37 -21.44 -18.72
N ARG A 416 22.21 -21.09 -19.29
CA ARG A 416 21.00 -21.90 -19.11
C ARG A 416 21.13 -23.22 -19.87
N LEU A 417 20.78 -24.31 -19.20
CA LEU A 417 20.67 -25.61 -19.83
C LEU A 417 19.33 -25.70 -20.57
N ALA A 418 19.36 -26.15 -21.81
CA ALA A 418 18.13 -26.38 -22.56
C ALA A 418 17.39 -27.62 -22.01
N VAL A 419 16.06 -27.55 -21.93
CA VAL A 419 15.25 -28.70 -21.48
C VAL A 419 15.25 -29.74 -22.60
N PRO A 420 15.63 -31.01 -22.33
CA PRO A 420 15.62 -32.06 -23.34
C PRO A 420 14.21 -32.30 -23.87
N VAL A 421 14.04 -32.32 -25.20
CA VAL A 421 12.77 -32.65 -25.86
C VAL A 421 12.89 -34.00 -26.57
N ALA A 422 11.82 -34.79 -26.57
CA ALA A 422 11.76 -36.05 -27.32
C ALA A 422 12.05 -35.79 -28.80
N GLY A 423 13.18 -36.31 -29.31
CA GLY A 423 13.64 -36.06 -30.68
C GLY A 423 15.08 -35.53 -30.81
N GLY A 424 15.79 -35.27 -29.70
CA GLY A 424 17.24 -35.02 -29.73
C GLY A 424 17.67 -33.55 -29.81
N GLY A 425 16.79 -32.61 -29.45
CA GLY A 425 17.10 -31.19 -29.29
C GLY A 425 16.65 -30.67 -27.92
N GLY A 426 17.24 -29.56 -27.47
CA GLY A 426 16.79 -28.85 -26.27
C GLY A 426 16.04 -27.57 -26.66
N VAL A 427 14.92 -27.28 -25.99
CA VAL A 427 14.18 -26.02 -26.17
C VAL A 427 14.24 -25.24 -24.86
N VAL A 428 14.57 -23.94 -24.94
CA VAL A 428 14.43 -23.01 -23.82
C VAL A 428 13.01 -22.46 -23.89
N PRO A 429 12.15 -22.70 -22.88
CA PRO A 429 10.82 -22.11 -22.84
C PRO A 429 10.88 -20.59 -22.95
N THR A 430 9.93 -19.98 -23.66
CA THR A 430 9.79 -18.52 -23.68
C THR A 430 9.31 -18.03 -22.31
N VAL A 431 9.63 -16.77 -21.98
CA VAL A 431 9.14 -16.12 -20.75
C VAL A 431 7.62 -16.23 -20.64
N GLY A 432 6.89 -15.97 -21.74
CA GLY A 432 5.43 -16.08 -21.77
C GLY A 432 4.91 -17.50 -21.53
N ALA A 433 5.61 -18.55 -21.99
CA ALA A 433 5.21 -19.93 -21.71
C ALA A 433 5.41 -20.29 -20.22
N LEU A 434 6.50 -19.83 -19.61
CA LEU A 434 6.76 -20.05 -18.18
C LEU A 434 5.73 -19.33 -17.31
N LEU A 435 5.46 -18.06 -17.61
CA LEU A 435 4.45 -17.27 -16.91
C LEU A 435 3.05 -17.86 -17.09
N GLY A 436 2.67 -18.27 -18.30
CA GLY A 436 1.38 -18.90 -18.57
C GLY A 436 1.20 -20.22 -17.83
N ALA A 437 2.24 -21.05 -17.75
CA ALA A 437 2.21 -22.27 -16.95
C ALA A 437 2.04 -21.96 -15.47
N ALA A 438 2.83 -21.03 -14.92
CA ALA A 438 2.74 -20.63 -13.52
C ALA A 438 1.38 -19.99 -13.18
N ALA A 439 0.80 -19.22 -14.09
CA ALA A 439 -0.53 -18.65 -13.93
C ALA A 439 -1.62 -19.74 -13.89
N SER A 440 -1.51 -20.77 -14.75
CA SER A 440 -2.46 -21.89 -14.76
C SER A 440 -2.42 -22.77 -13.50
N GLU A 441 -1.30 -22.73 -12.77
CA GLU A 441 -1.12 -23.43 -11.50
C GLU A 441 -1.44 -22.53 -10.29
N HIS A 442 -1.66 -21.23 -10.50
CA HIS A 442 -1.89 -20.27 -9.43
C HIS A 442 -3.33 -20.42 -8.89
N PRO A 443 -3.52 -20.59 -7.55
CA PRO A 443 -4.84 -20.88 -6.98
C PRO A 443 -5.86 -19.75 -7.17
N ASP A 444 -5.37 -18.51 -7.23
CA ASP A 444 -6.23 -17.31 -7.32
C ASP A 444 -6.43 -16.83 -8.77
N ILE A 445 -5.87 -17.49 -9.78
CA ILE A 445 -5.97 -17.04 -11.17
C ILE A 445 -6.87 -18.01 -11.94
N PRO A 446 -8.05 -17.57 -12.42
CA PRO A 446 -8.90 -18.37 -13.30
C PRO A 446 -8.15 -18.79 -14.58
N SER A 447 -8.47 -19.97 -15.10
CA SER A 447 -7.83 -20.51 -16.31
C SER A 447 -8.03 -19.66 -17.56
N ASP A 448 -9.05 -18.79 -17.56
CA ASP A 448 -9.40 -17.86 -18.64
C ASP A 448 -8.96 -16.41 -18.36
N ALA A 449 -8.26 -16.16 -17.24
CA ALA A 449 -7.77 -14.83 -16.93
C ALA A 449 -6.68 -14.39 -17.90
N GLU A 450 -6.85 -13.20 -18.49
CA GLU A 450 -5.85 -12.60 -19.36
C GLU A 450 -4.85 -11.74 -18.56
N PRO A 451 -3.58 -11.72 -18.97
CA PRO A 451 -2.59 -10.86 -18.34
C PRO A 451 -2.91 -9.39 -18.58
N ILE A 452 -2.64 -8.55 -17.59
CA ILE A 452 -2.79 -7.10 -17.67
C ILE A 452 -1.80 -6.58 -18.73
N PRO A 453 -2.26 -5.86 -19.77
CA PRO A 453 -1.39 -5.33 -20.81
C PRO A 453 -0.25 -4.49 -20.23
N GLY A 454 0.99 -4.80 -20.63
CA GLY A 454 2.19 -4.07 -20.19
C GLY A 454 2.67 -4.38 -18.77
N SER A 455 2.03 -5.32 -18.06
CA SER A 455 2.46 -5.73 -16.71
C SER A 455 3.65 -6.69 -16.67
N ARG A 456 4.03 -7.24 -17.83
CA ARG A 456 5.14 -8.19 -17.94
C ARG A 456 6.49 -7.47 -17.79
N GLU A 457 7.29 -7.90 -16.83
CA GLU A 457 8.64 -7.42 -16.59
C GLU A 457 9.63 -8.58 -16.54
N VAL A 458 10.82 -8.41 -17.12
CA VAL A 458 11.94 -9.37 -17.04
C VAL A 458 13.13 -8.64 -16.42
N GLY A 459 13.72 -9.22 -15.38
CA GLY A 459 14.79 -8.58 -14.64
C GLY A 459 15.23 -9.38 -13.42
N LEU A 460 15.66 -8.70 -12.37
CA LEU A 460 16.08 -9.30 -11.11
C LEU A 460 14.94 -9.29 -10.09
N ILE A 461 14.55 -10.47 -9.62
CA ILE A 461 13.63 -10.67 -8.51
C ILE A 461 14.48 -10.78 -7.24
N ASP A 462 14.34 -9.80 -6.38
CA ASP A 462 15.01 -9.70 -5.09
C ASP A 462 14.20 -10.40 -3.99
N ASP A 463 14.86 -11.32 -3.28
CA ASP A 463 14.29 -12.13 -2.19
C ASP A 463 15.03 -11.86 -0.87
N GLY A 464 15.40 -10.60 -0.64
CA GLY A 464 16.18 -10.19 0.52
C GLY A 464 17.67 -10.18 0.20
N ASN A 465 18.46 -11.19 0.58
CA ASN A 465 19.93 -11.08 0.43
C ASN A 465 20.46 -11.43 -0.95
N ILE A 466 19.63 -12.05 -1.78
CA ILE A 466 19.98 -12.51 -3.12
C ILE A 466 18.87 -12.04 -4.06
N ALA A 467 19.26 -11.60 -5.25
CA ALA A 467 18.34 -11.49 -6.37
C ALA A 467 18.68 -12.48 -7.47
N VAL A 468 17.66 -13.05 -8.10
CA VAL A 468 17.81 -13.97 -9.22
C VAL A 468 17.12 -13.40 -10.44
N ARG A 469 17.62 -13.74 -11.63
CA ARG A 469 16.96 -13.35 -12.87
C ARG A 469 15.61 -14.06 -12.97
N GLY A 470 14.55 -13.30 -13.24
CA GLY A 470 13.18 -13.77 -13.24
C GLY A 470 12.27 -12.90 -14.11
N ALA A 471 11.00 -13.26 -14.14
CA ALA A 471 9.95 -12.50 -14.80
C ALA A 471 8.70 -12.41 -13.94
N HIS A 472 8.00 -11.28 -14.03
CA HIS A 472 6.70 -11.05 -13.40
C HIS A 472 5.64 -10.77 -14.46
N GLU A 473 4.39 -11.13 -14.18
CA GLU A 473 3.22 -10.71 -14.96
C GLU A 473 2.00 -10.54 -14.04
N GLY A 474 1.19 -9.53 -14.33
CA GLY A 474 -0.02 -9.21 -13.59
C GLY A 474 -1.25 -9.80 -14.26
N TYR A 475 -2.24 -10.18 -13.45
CA TYR A 475 -3.55 -10.63 -13.89
C TYR A 475 -4.62 -9.84 -13.14
N LEU A 476 -5.67 -9.41 -13.84
CA LEU A 476 -6.86 -8.84 -13.22
C LEU A 476 -7.87 -9.96 -13.05
N VAL A 477 -8.19 -10.28 -11.80
CA VAL A 477 -9.06 -11.40 -11.45
C VAL A 477 -10.39 -10.87 -10.94
N SER A 478 -11.48 -11.36 -11.51
CA SER A 478 -12.83 -11.15 -10.97
C SER A 478 -13.06 -12.09 -9.79
N ALA A 479 -13.53 -11.54 -8.68
CA ALA A 479 -13.96 -12.29 -7.51
C ALA A 479 -15.49 -12.40 -7.42
N GLY A 480 -16.21 -12.11 -8.51
CA GLY A 480 -17.68 -12.02 -8.52
C GLY A 480 -18.19 -10.69 -7.95
N HIS A 481 -19.48 -10.39 -8.13
CA HIS A 481 -20.13 -9.20 -7.55
C HIS A 481 -19.41 -7.86 -7.83
N GLU A 482 -18.89 -7.67 -9.05
CA GLU A 482 -18.11 -6.48 -9.45
C GLU A 482 -16.83 -6.25 -8.62
N LEU A 483 -16.38 -7.27 -7.88
CA LEU A 483 -15.11 -7.27 -7.19
C LEU A 483 -14.00 -7.70 -8.13
N GLU A 484 -12.90 -6.95 -8.10
CA GLU A 484 -11.70 -7.24 -8.85
C GLU A 484 -10.47 -7.15 -7.95
N LYS A 485 -9.43 -7.91 -8.29
CA LYS A 485 -8.13 -7.84 -7.62
C LYS A 485 -7.01 -8.08 -8.63
N LYS A 486 -5.88 -7.39 -8.45
CA LYS A 486 -4.67 -7.68 -9.24
C LYS A 486 -3.83 -8.75 -8.54
N VAL A 487 -3.44 -9.78 -9.28
CA VAL A 487 -2.59 -10.87 -8.78
C VAL A 487 -1.30 -10.90 -9.59
N ARG A 488 -0.16 -11.08 -8.92
CA ARG A 488 1.16 -11.16 -9.56
C ARG A 488 1.64 -12.60 -9.62
N VAL A 489 1.99 -13.04 -10.82
CA VAL A 489 2.76 -14.27 -11.03
C VAL A 489 4.23 -13.91 -11.18
N SER A 490 5.10 -14.72 -10.61
CA SER A 490 6.55 -14.51 -10.64
C SER A 490 7.23 -15.84 -10.88
N VAL A 491 8.11 -15.90 -11.89
CA VAL A 491 8.86 -17.10 -12.23
C VAL A 491 10.35 -16.80 -12.27
N PRO A 492 11.19 -17.63 -11.62
CA PRO A 492 12.63 -17.53 -11.81
C PRO A 492 12.99 -18.04 -13.22
N LEU A 493 13.98 -17.41 -13.85
CA LEU A 493 14.47 -17.74 -15.20
C LEU A 493 15.85 -18.42 -15.15
N ASP A 494 16.30 -18.86 -13.98
CA ASP A 494 17.59 -19.51 -13.77
C ASP A 494 17.53 -21.05 -13.83
N ARG A 495 16.32 -21.63 -13.92
CA ARG A 495 16.07 -23.09 -13.98
C ARG A 495 15.76 -23.62 -15.37
#